data_AF-A0A852SB35-F1
#
_entry.id   AF-A0A852SB35-F1
#
_cell.length_a   1.000
_cell.length_b   1.000
_cell.length_c   1.000
_cell.angle_alpha   90.00
_cell.angle_beta   90.00
_cell.angle_gamma   90.00
#
_symmetry.space_group_name_H-M   'P 1'
#
loop_
_entity.id
_entity.type
_entity.pdbx_description
1 polymer ?
#
loop_
_entity_poly.entity_id
_entity_poly.type
_entity_poly.pdbx_seq_one_letter_code
_entity_poly.pdbx_strand_id
1 'polypeptide(L)'
;MLLTALVLGVVQLALALHVRNTTLDAAAEGARYAALADTGLDAGIERTKDLIATAVGPAYTTDVSAAYVEFAGVPAVGVRVVTSIPLVGLLGVERGLDVSGHAALESMD
;
A
#
# COMPACT_ATOMS: atom_id res chain seq x y z
N MET A 1 -24.53 3.60 -25.76
CA MET A 1 -23.40 2.74 -25.34
C MET A 1 -22.10 3.51 -25.15
N LEU A 2 -21.76 4.50 -25.99
CA LEU A 2 -20.55 5.33 -25.79
C LEU A 2 -20.51 6.03 -24.43
N LEU A 3 -21.59 6.70 -24.04
CA LEU A 3 -21.68 7.37 -22.74
C LEU A 3 -21.51 6.38 -21.57
N THR A 4 -22.19 5.23 -21.64
CA THR A 4 -22.08 4.17 -20.62
C THR A 4 -20.65 3.64 -20.53
N ALA A 5 -20.00 3.36 -21.66
CA ALA A 5 -18.62 2.90 -21.70
C ALA A 5 -17.65 3.94 -21.14
N LEU A 6 -17.85 5.23 -21.47
CA LEU A 6 -17.05 6.32 -20.94
C LEU A 6 -17.21 6.45 -19.41
N VAL A 7 -18.46 6.44 -18.92
CA VAL A 7 -18.74 6.52 -17.48
C VAL A 7 -18.11 5.34 -16.74
N LEU A 8 -18.24 4.12 -17.26
CA LEU A 8 -17.57 2.96 -16.70
C LEU A 8 -16.05 3.14 -16.72
N GLY A 9 -15.48 3.61 -17.82
CA GLY A 9 -14.04 3.89 -17.92
C GLY A 9 -13.54 4.86 -16.84
N VAL A 10 -14.27 5.95 -16.58
CA VAL A 10 -13.94 6.92 -15.52
C VAL A 10 -14.09 6.30 -14.14
N VAL A 11 -15.16 5.56 -13.87
CA VAL A 11 -15.36 4.87 -12.58
C VAL A 11 -14.25 3.85 -12.32
N GLN A 12 -13.81 3.13 -13.35
CA GLN A 12 -12.73 2.15 -13.24
C GLN A 12 -11.39 2.81 -12.98
N LEU A 13 -11.09 3.91 -13.69
CA LEU A 13 -9.90 4.70 -13.42
C LEU A 13 -9.91 5.25 -12.00
N ALA A 14 -11.04 5.80 -11.55
CA ALA A 14 -11.20 6.31 -10.20
C ALA A 14 -10.99 5.20 -9.14
N LEU A 15 -11.54 4.02 -9.37
CA LEU A 15 -11.36 2.87 -8.48
C LEU A 15 -9.90 2.40 -8.43
N ALA A 16 -9.22 2.28 -9.57
CA ALA A 16 -7.82 1.90 -9.64
C ALA A 16 -6.92 2.89 -8.90
N LEU A 17 -7.17 4.20 -9.09
CA LEU A 17 -6.45 5.26 -8.39
C LEU A 17 -6.75 5.24 -6.89
N HIS A 18 -8.00 5.02 -6.50
CA HIS A 18 -8.39 4.92 -5.10
C HIS A 18 -7.62 3.80 -4.39
N VAL A 19 -7.64 2.57 -4.94
CA VAL A 19 -6.89 1.43 -4.38
C VAL A 19 -5.40 1.75 -4.30
N ARG A 20 -4.78 2.19 -5.40
CA ARG A 20 -3.36 2.53 -5.42
C ARG A 20 -2.98 3.54 -4.35
N ASN A 21 -3.74 4.62 -4.24
CA ASN A 21 -3.44 5.71 -3.31
C ASN A 21 -3.64 5.26 -1.86
N THR A 22 -4.71 4.54 -1.57
CA THR A 22 -4.98 4.02 -0.22
C THR A 22 -3.95 2.97 0.21
N THR A 23 -3.52 2.08 -0.69
CA THR A 23 -2.45 1.11 -0.39
C THR A 23 -1.12 1.80 -0.15
N LEU A 24 -0.78 2.82 -0.95
CA LEU A 24 0.45 3.60 -0.75
C LEU A 24 0.43 4.38 0.57
N ASP A 25 -0.70 4.97 0.92
CA ASP A 25 -0.91 5.65 2.20
C ASP A 25 -0.74 4.69 3.39
N ALA A 26 -1.37 3.50 3.32
CA ALA A 26 -1.23 2.45 4.34
C ALA A 26 0.21 1.92 4.47
N ALA A 27 0.95 1.82 3.36
CA ALA A 27 2.36 1.43 3.38
C ALA A 27 3.22 2.53 4.05
N ALA A 28 2.96 3.80 3.74
CA ALA A 28 3.67 4.92 4.38
C ALA A 28 3.38 4.97 5.89
N GLU A 29 2.14 4.75 6.30
CA GLU A 29 1.76 4.71 7.71
C GLU A 29 2.35 3.50 8.45
N GLY A 30 2.37 2.32 7.85
CA GLY A 30 3.04 1.16 8.44
C GLY A 30 4.55 1.35 8.54
N ALA A 31 5.19 2.01 7.56
CA ALA A 31 6.60 2.38 7.64
C ALA A 31 6.87 3.33 8.80
N ARG A 32 6.03 4.37 8.99
CA ARG A 32 6.10 5.27 10.15
C ARG A 32 5.94 4.50 11.44
N TYR A 33 4.95 3.62 11.50
CA TYR A 33 4.67 2.84 12.69
C TYR A 33 5.84 1.92 13.05
N ALA A 34 6.46 1.24 12.08
CA ALA A 34 7.63 0.38 12.29
C ALA A 34 8.95 1.15 12.54
N ALA A 35 9.01 2.42 12.16
CA ALA A 35 10.17 3.28 12.42
C ALA A 35 10.23 3.82 13.85
N LEU A 36 9.14 3.67 14.63
CA LEU A 36 9.11 3.97 16.05
C LEU A 36 10.04 3.01 16.82
N ALA A 37 10.62 3.50 17.92
CA ALA A 37 11.61 2.76 18.70
C ALA A 37 11.12 1.40 19.26
N ASP A 38 9.82 1.27 19.55
CA ASP A 38 9.26 0.14 20.32
C ASP A 38 8.46 -0.88 19.50
N THR A 39 8.30 -0.71 18.19
CA THR A 39 7.36 -1.51 17.36
C THR A 39 8.06 -2.53 16.48
N GLY A 40 9.09 -2.12 15.72
CA GLY A 40 9.79 -2.95 14.76
C GLY A 40 8.99 -3.29 13.48
N LEU A 41 9.62 -4.06 12.59
CA LEU A 41 9.13 -4.32 11.22
C LEU A 41 7.79 -5.08 11.18
N ASP A 42 7.62 -6.09 12.04
CA ASP A 42 6.40 -6.92 12.06
C ASP A 42 5.16 -6.10 12.43
N ALA A 43 5.30 -5.16 13.37
CA ALA A 43 4.24 -4.24 13.74
C ALA A 43 3.84 -3.30 12.58
N GLY A 44 4.80 -2.87 11.75
CA GLY A 44 4.51 -2.11 10.53
C GLY A 44 3.74 -2.94 9.49
N ILE A 45 4.11 -4.21 9.31
CA ILE A 45 3.41 -5.14 8.42
C ILE A 45 1.95 -5.28 8.85
N GLU A 46 1.70 -5.62 10.11
CA GLU A 46 0.34 -5.81 10.62
C GLU A 46 -0.46 -4.50 10.55
N ARG A 47 0.15 -3.36 10.88
CA ARG A 47 -0.49 -2.05 10.75
C ARG A 47 -0.90 -1.75 9.31
N THR A 48 -0.04 -2.00 8.33
CA THR A 48 -0.36 -1.81 6.92
C THR A 48 -1.49 -2.74 6.47
N LYS A 49 -1.47 -4.02 6.90
CA LYS A 49 -2.55 -4.96 6.59
C LYS A 49 -3.90 -4.50 7.15
N ASP A 50 -3.94 -4.05 8.41
CA ASP A 50 -5.17 -3.57 9.05
C ASP A 50 -5.78 -2.38 8.32
N LEU A 51 -4.93 -1.41 7.93
CA LEU A 51 -5.36 -0.22 7.19
C LEU A 51 -5.91 -0.58 5.80
N ILE A 52 -5.22 -1.45 5.06
CA ILE A 52 -5.68 -1.91 3.74
C ILE A 52 -6.97 -2.73 3.88
N ALA A 53 -7.04 -3.63 4.85
CA ALA A 53 -8.20 -4.48 5.07
C ALA A 53 -9.45 -3.65 5.40
N THR A 54 -9.29 -2.57 6.18
CA THR A 54 -10.37 -1.66 6.55
C THR A 54 -10.82 -0.78 5.39
N ALA A 55 -9.86 -0.23 4.63
CA ALA A 55 -10.16 0.78 3.61
C ALA A 55 -10.53 0.19 2.24
N VAL A 56 -9.95 -0.95 1.86
CA VAL A 56 -10.12 -1.56 0.54
C VAL A 56 -10.63 -3.01 0.62
N GLY A 57 -10.17 -3.77 1.61
CA GLY A 57 -10.61 -5.13 1.87
C GLY A 57 -9.47 -6.13 2.08
N PRO A 58 -9.73 -7.26 2.75
CA PRO A 58 -8.71 -8.24 3.13
C PRO A 58 -8.06 -8.95 1.95
N ALA A 59 -8.70 -8.98 0.78
CA ALA A 59 -8.12 -9.57 -0.43
C ALA A 59 -6.87 -8.82 -0.93
N TYR A 60 -6.63 -7.59 -0.47
CA TYR A 60 -5.52 -6.76 -0.90
C TYR A 60 -4.28 -6.85 -0.01
N THR A 61 -4.29 -7.68 1.05
CA THR A 61 -3.23 -7.75 2.08
C THR A 61 -2.26 -8.93 1.90
N THR A 62 -2.31 -9.62 0.76
CA THR A 62 -1.67 -10.94 0.59
C THR A 62 -0.14 -10.91 0.55
N ASP A 63 0.47 -9.83 0.05
CA ASP A 63 1.93 -9.68 -0.04
C ASP A 63 2.31 -8.31 0.52
N VAL A 64 2.63 -8.28 1.82
CA VAL A 64 3.09 -7.11 2.56
C VAL A 64 4.40 -7.48 3.26
N SER A 65 5.43 -6.68 3.05
CA SER A 65 6.76 -6.89 3.63
C SER A 65 7.33 -5.58 4.16
N ALA A 66 8.17 -5.66 5.18
CA ALA A 66 8.87 -4.51 5.74
C ALA A 66 10.37 -4.83 5.86
N ALA A 67 11.20 -3.82 5.65
CA ALA A 67 12.65 -3.92 5.77
C ALA A 67 13.26 -2.61 6.24
N TYR A 68 14.40 -2.68 6.93
CA TYR A 68 15.27 -1.53 7.08
C TYR A 68 15.95 -1.24 5.74
N VAL A 69 15.90 0.02 5.31
CA VAL A 69 16.42 0.48 4.03
C VAL A 69 17.14 1.81 4.21
N GLU A 70 17.94 2.18 3.22
CA GLU A 70 18.41 3.55 3.09
C GLU A 70 17.49 4.27 2.10
N PHE A 71 16.83 5.35 2.53
CA PHE A 71 15.95 6.13 1.67
C PHE A 71 16.38 7.58 1.70
N ALA A 72 16.66 8.16 0.53
CA ALA A 72 17.17 9.53 0.39
C ALA A 72 18.42 9.83 1.27
N GLY A 73 19.29 8.85 1.46
CA GLY A 73 20.55 8.99 2.22
C GLY A 73 20.39 8.92 3.74
N VAL A 74 19.20 8.55 4.25
CA VAL A 74 18.98 8.36 5.69
C VAL A 74 18.49 6.93 6.00
N PRO A 75 18.84 6.38 7.18
CA PRO A 75 18.26 5.12 7.66
C PRO A 75 16.74 5.25 7.79
N ALA A 76 16.03 4.29 7.23
CA ALA A 76 14.58 4.29 7.16
C ALA A 76 14.01 2.86 7.28
N VAL A 77 12.71 2.78 7.54
CA VAL A 77 11.91 1.58 7.30
C VAL A 77 11.18 1.75 5.98
N GLY A 78 11.23 0.73 5.14
CA GLY A 78 10.43 0.60 3.93
C GLY A 78 9.38 -0.49 4.10
N VAL A 79 8.12 -0.19 3.79
CA VAL A 79 7.05 -1.18 3.71
C VAL A 79 6.62 -1.28 2.25
N ARG A 80 6.65 -2.49 1.70
CA ARG A 80 6.26 -2.80 0.33
C ARG A 80 5.00 -3.66 0.32
N VAL A 81 4.06 -3.29 -0.54
CA VAL A 81 2.80 -4.00 -0.75
C VAL A 81 2.67 -4.36 -2.22
N VAL A 82 2.48 -5.65 -2.50
CA VAL A 82 2.19 -6.17 -3.83
C VAL A 82 0.76 -6.72 -3.84
N THR A 83 -0.08 -6.19 -4.71
CA THR A 83 -1.50 -6.54 -4.73
C THR A 83 -2.12 -6.40 -6.11
N SER A 84 -3.40 -6.71 -6.22
CA SER A 84 -4.13 -6.69 -7.49
C SER A 84 -4.60 -5.27 -7.84
N ILE A 85 -4.56 -4.91 -9.13
CA ILE A 85 -5.26 -3.71 -9.63
C ILE A 85 -6.70 -4.10 -9.98
N PRO A 86 -7.72 -3.35 -9.49
CA PRO A 86 -9.11 -3.62 -9.86
C PRO A 86 -9.39 -3.18 -11.30
N LEU A 87 -9.64 -4.14 -12.20
CA LEU A 87 -10.08 -3.91 -13.58
C LEU A 87 -11.37 -4.71 -13.87
N VAL A 88 -12.17 -4.24 -14.85
CA VAL A 88 -13.42 -4.91 -15.26
C VAL A 88 -13.12 -6.25 -15.94
N GLY A 89 -13.91 -7.28 -15.58
CA GLY A 89 -13.91 -8.58 -16.25
C GLY A 89 -13.16 -9.66 -15.47
N LEU A 90 -13.58 -9.95 -14.24
CA LEU A 90 -13.15 -11.07 -13.36
C LEU A 90 -11.64 -11.27 -13.13
N LEU A 91 -10.78 -10.47 -13.75
CA LEU A 91 -9.33 -10.61 -13.79
C LEU A 91 -8.74 -9.24 -13.44
N GLY A 92 -8.70 -8.91 -12.15
CA GLY A 92 -7.68 -7.97 -11.70
C GLY A 92 -6.33 -8.52 -12.14
N VAL A 93 -5.40 -7.65 -12.55
CA VAL A 93 -4.03 -8.13 -12.80
C VAL A 93 -3.45 -8.50 -11.45
N GLU A 94 -3.36 -9.81 -11.18
CA GLU A 94 -2.72 -10.33 -9.98
C GLU A 94 -1.31 -9.73 -9.90
N ARG A 95 -0.98 -9.19 -8.73
CA ARG A 95 0.31 -8.51 -8.50
C ARG A 95 0.58 -7.34 -9.45
N GLY A 96 -0.46 -6.77 -10.05
CA GLY A 96 -0.35 -5.62 -10.95
C GLY A 96 0.00 -4.31 -10.25
N LEU A 97 -0.17 -4.24 -8.92
CA LEU A 97 0.15 -3.08 -8.10
C LEU A 97 1.34 -3.39 -7.18
N ASP A 98 2.37 -2.56 -7.25
CA ASP A 98 3.53 -2.59 -6.35
C ASP A 98 3.74 -1.16 -5.82
N VAL A 99 3.59 -0.99 -4.51
CA VAL A 99 3.75 0.30 -3.84
C VAL A 99 4.64 0.15 -2.62
N SER A 100 5.44 1.18 -2.37
CA SER A 100 6.33 1.22 -1.21
C SER A 100 6.18 2.54 -0.46
N GLY A 101 6.01 2.46 0.85
CA GLY A 101 6.05 3.57 1.78
C GLY A 101 7.35 3.57 2.57
N HIS A 102 7.84 4.75 2.95
CA HIS A 102 9.10 4.89 3.67
C HIS A 102 8.96 5.89 4.83
N ALA A 103 9.65 5.62 5.93
CA ALA A 103 9.75 6.54 7.05
C ALA A 103 11.17 6.48 7.64
N ALA A 104 11.76 7.64 7.94
CA ALA A 104 13.06 7.70 8.59
C ALA A 104 12.99 7.07 9.99
N LEU A 105 14.05 6.36 10.38
CA LEU A 105 14.15 5.78 11.72
C LEU A 105 14.25 6.90 12.76
N GLU A 106 13.49 6.79 13.84
CA GLU A 106 13.69 7.65 15.00
C GLU A 106 14.99 7.25 15.71
N SER A 107 16.07 8.01 15.49
CA SER A 107 17.25 7.93 16.34
C SER A 107 17.00 8.79 17.58
N MET A 108 16.99 8.16 18.76
CA MET A 108 17.04 8.90 20.02
C MET A 108 18.46 9.45 20.20
N ASP A 109 18.66 10.73 19.85
CA ASP A 109 19.80 11.54 20.31
C ASP A 109 19.49 12.16 21.69
#